data_AF-A0A2L2JW09-F1
#
_entry.id   AF-A0A2L2JW09-F1
#
_cell.length_a   1.000
_cell.length_b   1.000
_cell.length_c   1.000
_cell.angle_alpha   90.00
_cell.angle_beta   90.00
_cell.angle_gamma   90.00
#
_symmetry.space_group_name_H-M   'P 1'
#
loop_
_entity.id
_entity.type
_entity.pdbx_description
1 polymer ?
#
loop_
_entity_poly.entity_id
_entity_poly.type
_entity_poly.pdbx_seq_one_letter_code
_entity_poly.pdbx_strand_id
1 'polypeptide(L)' 'MDAMVIPLVPRGGFTVRRIGDRWELVNSRCYGRTVVLHSWPRDQHAEAFEHCHRLNEGATAARQVQHR' A
#
# COMPACT_ATOMS: atom_id res chain seq x y z
N MET A 1 12.93 -5.48 16.95
CA MET A 1 11.76 -5.41 16.04
C MET A 1 12.07 -4.38 14.98
N ASP A 2 12.75 -4.82 13.92
CA ASP A 2 13.12 -3.94 12.80
C ASP A 2 12.14 -4.20 11.66
N ALA A 3 11.06 -3.43 11.64
CA ALA A 3 10.10 -3.43 10.55
C ALA A 3 10.76 -2.76 9.35
N MET A 4 11.32 -3.54 8.43
CA MET A 4 11.88 -3.00 7.19
C MET A 4 10.73 -2.54 6.29
N VAL A 5 10.34 -1.28 6.46
CA VAL A 5 9.39 -0.59 5.59
C VAL A 5 10.14 -0.22 4.33
N ILE A 6 9.91 -0.96 3.24
CA ILE A 6 10.32 -0.53 1.90
C ILE A 6 9.26 0.47 1.45
N PRO A 7 9.55 1.79 1.44
CA PRO A 7 8.56 2.76 1.02
C PRO A 7 8.47 2.69 -0.51
N LEU A 8 7.52 1.91 -1.00
CA LEU A 8 6.97 2.18 -2.32
C LEU A 8 6.15 3.46 -2.21
N VAL A 9 6.74 4.56 -2.62
CA VAL A 9 6.15 5.90 -2.59
C VAL A 9 4.80 5.89 -3.31
N PRO A 10 3.67 6.21 -2.65
CA PRO A 10 2.41 6.34 -3.36
C PRO A 10 2.07 7.81 -3.56
N ARG A 11 1.81 8.18 -4.82
CA ARG A 11 1.02 9.39 -5.13
C ARG A 11 -0.48 9.19 -4.91
N GLY A 12 -0.92 8.01 -4.39
CA GLY A 12 -2.31 7.56 -4.31
C GLY A 12 -2.84 7.06 -2.95
N GLY A 13 -2.02 7.05 -1.89
CA GLY A 13 -2.49 6.80 -0.52
C GLY A 13 -2.47 5.35 0.00
N PHE A 14 -1.97 4.35 -0.76
CA PHE A 14 -1.79 2.98 -0.26
C PHE A 14 -0.33 2.55 -0.35
N THR A 15 0.19 1.91 0.69
CA THR A 15 1.56 1.38 0.78
C THR A 15 1.56 -0.09 1.16
N VAL A 16 2.63 -0.81 0.80
CA VAL A 16 2.92 -2.15 1.33
C VAL A 16 4.12 -2.04 2.25
N ARG A 17 4.04 -2.66 3.42
CA ARG A 17 5.16 -2.79 4.37
C ARG A 17 5.38 -4.23 4.75
N ARG A 18 6.61 -4.57 5.15
CA ARG A 18 6.93 -5.87 5.73
C ARG A 18 7.07 -5.76 7.24
N ILE A 19 6.34 -6.58 7.98
CA ILE A 19 6.45 -6.71 9.44
C ILE A 19 6.73 -8.19 9.75
N GLY A 20 7.94 -8.49 10.21
CA GLY A 20 8.39 -9.86 10.43
C GLY A 20 8.30 -10.71 9.15
N ASP A 21 7.46 -11.75 9.20
CA ASP A 21 7.22 -12.71 8.11
C ASP A 21 5.87 -12.50 7.39
N ARG A 22 5.36 -11.26 7.42
CA ARG A 22 4.10 -10.90 6.75
C ARG A 22 4.24 -9.58 6.01
N TRP A 23 3.58 -9.50 4.86
CA TRP A 23 3.36 -8.26 4.13
C TRP A 23 2.00 -7.68 4.53
N GLU A 24 1.93 -6.36 4.68
CA GLU A 24 0.70 -5.66 5.01
C GLU A 24 0.46 -4.55 3.98
N LEU A 25 -0.73 -4.57 3.39
CA LEU A 25 -1.24 -3.43 2.62
C LEU A 25 -1.89 -2.47 3.59
N VAL A 26 -1.42 -1.23 3.53
CA VAL A 26 -1.74 -0.19 4.47
C VAL A 26 -2.34 0.98 3.71
N ASN A 27 -3.45 1.50 4.21
CA ASN A 27 -3.94 2.80 3.78
C ASN A 27 -3.12 3.88 4.48
N SER A 28 -2.22 4.50 3.74
CA SER A 28 -1.34 5.57 4.20
C SER A 28 -1.75 6.88 3.54
N ARG A 29 -2.67 7.62 4.15
CA ARG A 29 -3.05 8.98 3.67
C ARG A 29 -2.03 10.07 4.07
N CYS A 30 -0.78 9.64 4.15
CA CYS A 30 0.47 10.35 4.41
C CYS A 30 0.83 10.83 5.82
N TYR A 31 -0.02 11.37 6.70
CA TYR A 31 0.44 11.68 8.09
C TYR A 31 -0.66 11.53 9.16
N GLY A 32 -1.47 10.48 9.07
CA GLY A 32 -2.53 10.13 10.01
C GLY A 32 -2.93 8.64 9.92
N ARG A 33 -3.94 8.22 10.70
CA ARG A 33 -4.30 6.81 11.04
C ARG A 33 -4.00 5.78 9.94
N THR A 34 -3.01 4.94 10.25
CA THR A 34 -2.55 3.80 9.46
C THR A 34 -3.45 2.59 9.70
N VAL A 35 -4.23 2.17 8.69
CA VAL A 35 -5.08 0.97 8.77
C VAL A 35 -4.52 -0.12 7.86
N VAL A 36 -4.34 -1.32 8.40
CA VAL A 36 -4.02 -2.53 7.62
C VAL A 36 -5.30 -3.00 6.95
N LEU A 37 -5.31 -3.01 5.62
CA LEU A 37 -6.44 -3.44 4.82
C LEU A 37 -6.37 -4.92 4.47
N HIS A 38 -5.15 -5.39 4.22
CA HIS A 38 -4.92 -6.78 3.86
C HIS A 38 -3.51 -7.20 4.23
N SER A 39 -3.29 -8.51 4.21
CA SER A 39 -1.99 -9.07 4.51
C SER A 39 -1.70 -10.38 3.83
N TRP A 40 -0.43 -10.67 3.67
CA TRP A 40 0.04 -11.89 3.03
C TRP A 40 1.21 -12.52 3.78
N PRO A 41 1.34 -13.85 3.77
CA PRO A 41 2.58 -14.53 4.15
C PRO A 41 3.80 -13.98 3.39
N ARG A 42 4.99 -14.15 3.96
CA ARG A 42 6.25 -13.62 3.42
C ARG A 42 6.52 -13.98 1.95
N ASP A 43 6.13 -15.19 1.53
CA ASP A 43 6.33 -15.69 0.17
C ASP A 43 5.39 -15.03 -0.86
N GLN A 44 4.27 -14.48 -0.42
CA GLN A 44 3.26 -13.83 -1.28
C GLN A 44 3.53 -12.32 -1.46
N HIS A 45 4.79 -11.97 -1.68
CA HIS A 45 5.18 -10.58 -1.90
C HIS A 45 4.64 -10.02 -3.22
N ALA A 46 4.56 -10.83 -4.29
CA ALA A 46 4.07 -10.37 -5.59
C ALA A 46 2.60 -9.89 -5.50
N GLU A 47 1.74 -10.72 -4.91
CA GLU A 47 0.31 -10.40 -4.73
C GLU A 47 0.10 -9.14 -3.89
N ALA A 48 0.87 -8.97 -2.82
CA ALA A 48 0.80 -7.77 -1.98
C ALA A 48 1.08 -6.50 -2.79
N PHE A 49 2.12 -6.54 -3.64
CA PHE A 49 2.56 -5.40 -4.45
C PHE A 49 1.60 -5.14 -5.61
N GLU A 50 1.12 -6.17 -6.30
CA GLU A 50 0.12 -6.06 -7.37
C GLU A 50 -1.20 -5.46 -6.85
N HIS A 51 -1.66 -5.88 -5.68
CA HIS A 51 -2.85 -5.32 -5.05
C HIS A 51 -2.67 -3.82 -4.75
N CYS A 52 -1.51 -3.46 -4.18
CA CYS A 52 -1.16 -2.07 -3.92
C CYS A 52 -1.14 -1.22 -5.20
N HIS A 53 -0.54 -1.74 -6.28
CA HIS A 53 -0.47 -1.08 -7.57
C HIS A 53 -1.88 -0.79 -8.10
N ARG A 54 -2.74 -1.81 -8.16
CA ARG A 54 -4.11 -1.70 -8.66
C ARG A 54 -4.92 -0.64 -7.91
N LEU A 55 -4.80 -0.57 -6.58
CA LEU A 55 -5.49 0.44 -5.77
C LEU A 55 -5.00 1.86 -6.06
N ASN A 56 -3.69 2.02 -6.26
CA ASN A 56 -3.10 3.32 -6.58
C ASN A 56 -3.41 3.76 -8.03
N GLU A 57 -3.51 2.84 -8.99
CA GLU A 57 -3.98 3.14 -10.36
C GLU A 57 -5.43 3.63 -10.35
N GLY A 58 -6.33 2.93 -9.64
CA GLY A 58 -7.72 3.33 -9.49
C GLY A 58 -7.89 4.67 -8.77
N ALA A 59 -7.08 4.91 -7.71
CA ALA A 59 -7.09 6.18 -6.99
C ALA A 59 -6.56 7.35 -7.85
N THR A 60 -5.55 7.10 -8.68
CA THR A 60 -5.01 8.11 -9.62
C THR A 60 -6.04 8.46 -10.70
N ALA A 61 -6.73 7.45 -11.25
CA ALA A 61 -7.81 7.66 -12.21
C ALA A 61 -8.98 8.47 -11.62
N ALA A 62 -9.41 8.16 -10.40
CA ALA A 62 -10.47 8.91 -9.71
C ALA A 62 -10.07 10.37 -9.44
N ARG A 63 -8.80 10.63 -9.13
CA ARG A 63 -8.29 11.99 -8.90
C ARG A 63 -8.24 12.82 -10.18
N GLN A 64 -7.99 12.20 -11.33
CA GLN A 64 -7.98 12.90 -12.62
C GLN A 64 -9.38 13.34 -13.07
N VAL A 65 -10.43 12.62 -12.68
CA VAL A 65 -11.84 13.00 -12.97
C VAL A 65 -12.29 14.22 -12.15
N GLN A 66 -11.71 14.44 -10.96
CA GLN A 66 -12.10 15.56 -10.08
C GLN A 66 -11.46 16.91 -10.46
N HIS A 67 -10.50 16.93 -11.40
CA HIS A 67 -9.80 18.13 -11.85
C HIS A 67 -10.19 18.59 -13.27
N ARG A 68 -11.31 18.10 -13.82
CA ARG A 68 -11.85 18.50 -15.13
C ARG A 68 -13.18 19.21 -14.96
#